data_AF-A0A7S3G1Q2-F1
#
_entry.id   AF-A0A7S3G1Q2-F1
#
_cell.length_a   1.000
_cell.length_b   1.000
_cell.length_c   1.000
_cell.angle_alpha   90.00
_cell.angle_beta   90.00
_cell.angle_gamma   90.00
#
_symmetry.space_group_name_H-M   'P 1'
#
loop_
_entity.id
_entity.type
_entity.pdbx_description
1 polymer ?
#
loop_
_entity_poly.entity_id
_entity_poly.type
_entity_poly.pdbx_seq_one_letter_code
_entity_poly.pdbx_strand_id
1 'polypeptide(L)'
;MARLIRACLPLLFSRPFLPTSTSSLPSSSQCVRACHASSQRWKQRQSSDQYVRDARMLGYPSRAAFKLHEIIAKERKAVGPLRRVLDLGAAPGGWTTVLSRVQAKHGGGGYVIAIDRKVPDDVFTSPGVRWVEKDICDDDIMSCIQSHASELEQRLDRKGGKKEKGGRDGEGEGEG
;
A
#
# COMPACT_ATOMS: atom_id res chain seq x y z
N MET A 1 59.40 43.90 -56.83
CA MET A 1 58.01 43.57 -56.45
C MET A 1 57.18 44.84 -56.56
N ALA A 2 56.15 44.84 -57.43
CA ALA A 2 55.38 46.01 -57.92
C ALA A 2 54.63 46.77 -56.80
N ARG A 3 54.71 48.11 -56.73
CA ARG A 3 53.81 49.16 -57.28
C ARG A 3 52.31 48.94 -56.95
N LEU A 4 51.66 49.70 -56.05
CA LEU A 4 51.07 51.07 -56.15
C LEU A 4 49.56 51.07 -56.51
N ILE A 5 48.79 51.90 -55.78
CA ILE A 5 47.55 52.64 -56.15
C ILE A 5 46.20 52.26 -55.47
N ARG A 6 45.67 53.33 -54.87
CA ARG A 6 44.40 53.74 -54.24
C ARG A 6 43.16 53.76 -55.16
N ALA A 7 41.96 53.49 -54.62
CA ALA A 7 40.65 54.17 -54.83
C ALA A 7 39.51 53.29 -54.26
N CYS A 8 38.61 53.70 -53.36
CA CYS A 8 37.59 54.78 -53.33
C CYS A 8 36.25 54.43 -54.06
N LEU A 9 35.26 53.99 -53.25
CA LEU A 9 33.77 54.12 -53.35
C LEU A 9 33.02 53.57 -54.60
N PRO A 10 31.69 53.24 -54.54
CA PRO A 10 30.66 53.83 -53.67
C PRO A 10 29.66 52.87 -52.97
N LEU A 11 28.96 53.47 -52.01
CA LEU A 11 27.66 53.06 -51.46
C LEU A 11 26.65 52.82 -52.59
N LEU A 12 25.72 51.86 -52.40
CA LEU A 12 24.30 51.96 -52.74
C LEU A 12 23.54 50.71 -52.25
N PHE A 13 22.60 50.96 -51.34
CA PHE A 13 21.25 50.36 -51.26
C PHE A 13 21.05 48.93 -51.77
N SER A 14 20.80 47.99 -50.84
CA SER A 14 19.43 47.52 -50.57
C SER A 14 19.49 46.46 -49.47
N ARG A 15 18.83 46.71 -48.33
CA ARG A 15 18.69 45.74 -47.24
C ARG A 15 17.57 44.76 -47.62
N PRO A 16 17.82 43.45 -47.80
CA PRO A 16 16.74 42.48 -47.75
C PRO A 16 16.27 42.36 -46.30
N PHE A 17 15.07 42.91 -46.09
CA PHE A 17 14.07 42.60 -45.08
C PHE A 17 14.37 41.31 -44.27
N LEU A 18 14.66 41.46 -42.98
CA LEU A 18 14.68 40.37 -42.02
C LEU A 18 13.23 39.84 -41.88
N PRO A 19 12.94 38.56 -42.20
CA PRO A 19 11.69 37.97 -41.74
C PRO A 19 11.78 37.83 -40.23
N THR A 20 10.97 38.60 -39.51
CA THR A 20 10.68 38.34 -38.10
C THR A 20 10.11 36.93 -38.02
N SER A 21 10.87 36.02 -37.40
CA SER A 21 10.40 34.67 -37.08
C SER A 21 9.11 34.80 -36.28
N THR A 22 8.00 34.51 -36.96
CA THR A 22 6.69 34.38 -36.36
C THR A 22 6.79 33.26 -35.33
N SER A 23 6.67 33.61 -34.05
CA SER A 23 6.44 32.66 -32.98
C SER A 23 5.10 31.96 -33.24
N SER A 24 5.13 30.84 -33.96
CA SER A 24 4.02 29.90 -33.94
C SER A 24 3.97 29.31 -32.53
N LEU A 25 3.02 29.77 -31.73
CA LEU A 25 2.64 29.09 -30.50
C LEU A 25 2.32 27.63 -30.85
N PRO A 26 2.89 26.64 -30.13
CA PRO A 26 2.54 25.26 -30.36
C PRO A 26 1.03 25.11 -30.11
N SER A 27 0.35 24.55 -31.10
CA SER A 27 -1.03 24.09 -31.01
C SER A 27 -1.26 23.34 -29.68
N SER A 28 -2.40 23.61 -29.07
CA SER A 28 -2.87 23.23 -27.72
C SER A 28 -2.92 21.71 -27.43
N SER A 29 -2.34 20.87 -28.29
CA SER A 29 -2.27 19.42 -28.15
C SER A 29 -1.12 18.92 -27.26
N GLN A 30 -0.32 19.81 -26.68
CA GLN A 30 0.88 19.45 -25.90
C GLN A 30 0.77 19.68 -24.38
N CYS A 31 -0.44 19.70 -23.78
CA CYS A 31 -0.55 19.63 -22.32
C CYS A 31 -0.63 18.18 -21.77
N VAL A 32 -0.91 17.19 -22.62
CA VAL A 32 -1.17 15.80 -22.19
C VAL A 32 0.07 14.91 -21.95
N ARG A 33 1.27 15.30 -22.40
CA ARG A 33 2.48 14.45 -22.26
C ARG A 33 3.35 14.74 -21.03
N ALA A 34 3.23 15.92 -20.41
CA ALA A 34 4.08 16.31 -19.28
C ALA A 34 3.60 15.73 -17.92
N CYS A 35 2.32 15.41 -17.78
CA CYS A 35 1.74 14.79 -16.57
C CYS A 35 2.04 13.28 -16.45
N HIS A 36 2.45 12.62 -17.54
CA HIS A 36 2.72 11.18 -17.56
C HIS A 36 4.18 10.83 -17.17
N ALA A 37 5.16 11.64 -17.55
CA ALA A 37 6.57 11.36 -17.24
C ALA A 37 6.91 11.54 -15.75
N SER A 38 6.31 12.53 -15.08
CA SER A 38 6.51 12.78 -13.64
C SER A 38 5.88 11.68 -12.77
N SER A 39 4.70 11.19 -13.16
CA SER A 39 4.04 10.06 -12.50
C SER A 39 4.79 8.75 -12.73
N GLN A 40 5.33 8.48 -13.93
CA GLN A 40 6.19 7.32 -14.15
C GLN A 40 7.46 7.32 -13.28
N ARG A 41 8.15 8.45 -13.20
CA ARG A 41 9.33 8.60 -12.32
C ARG A 41 8.98 8.48 -10.84
N TRP A 42 7.78 8.89 -10.43
CA TRP A 42 7.26 8.64 -9.08
C TRP A 42 7.05 7.14 -8.82
N LYS A 43 6.40 6.42 -9.75
CA LYS A 43 6.20 4.95 -9.65
C LYS A 43 7.52 4.20 -9.54
N GLN A 44 8.47 4.53 -10.41
CA GLN A 44 9.80 3.89 -10.42
C GLN A 44 10.52 4.08 -9.09
N ARG A 45 10.57 5.30 -8.55
CA ARG A 45 11.18 5.58 -7.24
C ARG A 45 10.53 4.81 -6.11
N GLN A 46 9.19 4.74 -6.07
CA GLN A 46 8.48 3.97 -5.06
C GLN A 46 8.76 2.48 -5.19
N SER A 47 8.84 1.96 -6.43
CA SER A 47 9.12 0.55 -6.68
C SER A 47 10.55 0.12 -6.34
N SER A 48 11.51 1.05 -6.39
CA SER A 48 12.93 0.81 -6.09
C SER A 48 13.30 1.03 -4.62
N ASP A 49 12.36 1.47 -3.78
CA ASP A 49 12.63 1.74 -2.36
C ASP A 49 13.09 0.47 -1.63
N GLN A 50 14.02 0.63 -0.68
CA GLN A 50 14.55 -0.44 0.16
C GLN A 50 13.40 -1.19 0.86
N TYR A 51 12.41 -0.48 1.40
CA TYR A 51 11.29 -1.12 2.08
C TYR A 51 10.40 -1.96 1.16
N VAL A 52 10.33 -1.66 -0.14
CA VAL A 52 9.59 -2.51 -1.08
C VAL A 52 10.37 -3.80 -1.33
N ARG A 53 11.70 -3.72 -1.42
CA ARG A 53 12.57 -4.90 -1.52
C ARG A 53 12.48 -5.75 -0.25
N ASP A 54 12.57 -5.14 0.93
CA ASP A 54 12.48 -5.83 2.21
C ASP A 54 11.10 -6.48 2.41
N ALA A 55 10.02 -5.80 2.03
CA ALA A 55 8.68 -6.36 2.09
C ALA A 55 8.57 -7.64 1.26
N ARG A 56 9.10 -7.62 0.03
CA ARG A 56 9.11 -8.80 -0.85
C ARG A 56 9.96 -9.93 -0.26
N MET A 57 11.14 -9.63 0.28
CA MET A 57 12.00 -10.64 0.93
C MET A 57 11.32 -11.28 2.14
N LEU A 58 10.55 -10.52 2.90
CA LEU A 58 9.82 -11.00 4.10
C LEU A 58 8.41 -11.54 3.78
N GLY A 59 8.01 -11.56 2.51
CA GLY A 59 6.70 -12.04 2.07
C GLY A 59 5.52 -11.18 2.54
N TYR A 60 5.70 -9.86 2.65
CA TYR A 60 4.62 -8.91 2.89
C TYR A 60 4.11 -8.31 1.56
N PRO A 61 2.78 -8.16 1.37
CA PRO A 61 2.21 -7.66 0.11
C PRO A 61 2.48 -6.17 -0.12
N SER A 62 2.81 -5.40 0.93
CA SER A 62 3.23 -4.01 0.78
C SER A 62 4.19 -3.54 1.87
N ARG A 63 4.94 -2.48 1.57
CA ARG A 63 5.81 -1.79 2.54
C ARG A 63 5.07 -1.21 3.75
N ALA A 64 3.74 -1.03 3.65
CA ALA A 64 2.93 -0.50 4.75
C ALA A 64 2.97 -1.41 5.98
N ALA A 65 3.25 -2.71 5.80
CA ALA A 65 3.46 -3.66 6.88
C ALA A 65 4.52 -3.16 7.89
N PHE A 66 5.62 -2.57 7.43
CA PHE A 66 6.68 -2.05 8.31
C PHE A 66 6.19 -0.90 9.19
N LYS A 67 5.34 -0.02 8.66
CA LYS A 67 4.78 1.10 9.44
C LYS A 67 3.99 0.59 10.63
N LEU A 68 3.10 -0.37 10.39
CA LEU A 68 2.30 -0.94 11.47
C LEU A 68 3.18 -1.72 12.45
N HIS A 69 4.18 -2.45 11.95
CA HIS A 69 5.13 -3.16 12.79
C HIS A 69 5.90 -2.23 13.73
N GLU A 70 6.40 -1.10 13.22
CA GLU A 70 7.07 -0.08 14.04
C GLU A 70 6.13 0.53 15.09
N ILE A 71 4.88 0.83 14.73
CA ILE A 71 3.88 1.35 15.67
C ILE A 71 3.68 0.35 16.81
N ILE A 72 3.42 -0.92 16.49
CA ILE A 72 3.21 -1.97 17.49
C ILE A 72 4.47 -2.16 18.37
N ALA A 73 5.66 -2.08 17.77
CA ALA A 73 6.92 -2.25 18.50
C ALA A 73 7.23 -1.09 19.47
N LYS A 74 6.81 0.13 19.13
CA LYS A 74 6.93 1.32 20.01
C LYS A 74 5.86 1.31 21.09
N GLU A 75 4.63 1.01 20.73
CA GLU A 75 3.45 1.06 21.59
C GLU A 75 3.22 -0.22 22.40
N ARG A 76 4.29 -0.89 22.87
CA ARG A 76 4.24 -2.26 23.48
C ARG A 76 3.17 -2.47 24.57
N LYS A 77 2.62 -1.40 25.15
CA LYS A 77 1.55 -1.43 26.16
C LYS A 77 0.13 -1.23 25.59
N ALA A 78 -0.01 -0.63 24.41
CA ALA A 78 -1.32 -0.35 23.79
C ALA A 78 -1.86 -1.54 22.98
N VAL A 79 -0.99 -2.43 22.53
CA VAL A 79 -1.37 -3.60 21.71
C VAL A 79 -1.51 -4.80 22.64
N GLY A 80 -2.56 -4.79 23.45
CA GLY A 80 -3.03 -6.00 24.13
C GLY A 80 -3.49 -7.08 23.14
N PRO A 81 -4.12 -8.17 23.60
CA PRO A 81 -4.73 -9.13 22.69
C PRO A 81 -5.70 -8.40 21.76
N LEU A 82 -5.38 -8.36 20.47
CA LEU A 82 -6.21 -7.75 19.44
C LEU A 82 -7.53 -8.54 19.35
N ARG A 83 -8.57 -8.09 20.07
CA ARG A 83 -9.86 -8.80 20.11
C ARG A 83 -10.68 -8.53 18.86
N ARG A 84 -10.78 -7.25 18.46
CA ARG A 84 -11.59 -6.79 17.33
C ARG A 84 -10.83 -5.69 16.62
N VAL A 85 -10.50 -5.90 15.36
CA VAL A 85 -9.77 -4.93 14.55
C VAL A 85 -10.50 -4.71 13.24
N LEU A 86 -10.60 -3.45 12.83
CA LEU A 86 -11.12 -3.05 11.54
C LEU A 86 -9.99 -2.41 10.74
N ASP A 87 -9.67 -2.98 9.58
CA ASP A 87 -8.67 -2.49 8.64
C ASP A 87 -9.39 -1.88 7.43
N LEU A 88 -9.37 -0.55 7.33
CA LEU A 88 -10.06 0.21 6.29
C LEU A 88 -9.08 0.59 5.18
N GLY A 89 -9.45 0.34 3.92
CA GLY A 89 -8.52 0.50 2.80
C GLY A 89 -7.44 -0.59 2.83
N ALA A 90 -7.88 -1.82 3.12
CA ALA A 90 -6.99 -2.92 3.44
C ALA A 90 -6.12 -3.36 2.26
N ALA A 91 -6.56 -3.20 1.00
CA ALA A 91 -5.81 -3.70 -0.15
C ALA A 91 -4.52 -2.90 -0.35
N PRO A 92 -3.36 -3.56 -0.55
CA PRO A 92 -3.16 -4.99 -0.90
C PRO A 92 -2.97 -5.96 0.29
N GLY A 93 -3.17 -5.53 1.53
CA GLY A 93 -3.22 -6.41 2.72
C GLY A 93 -2.03 -6.31 3.66
N GLY A 94 -1.19 -5.27 3.54
CA GLY A 94 0.05 -5.16 4.33
C GLY A 94 -0.20 -5.08 5.84
N TRP A 95 -1.19 -4.28 6.26
CA TRP A 95 -1.57 -4.15 7.66
C TRP A 95 -2.30 -5.40 8.15
N THR A 96 -3.27 -5.88 7.37
CA THR A 96 -4.00 -7.12 7.65
C THR A 96 -3.07 -8.30 7.91
N THR A 97 -2.00 -8.48 7.12
CA THR A 97 -1.02 -9.57 7.34
C THR A 97 -0.33 -9.44 8.70
N VAL A 98 0.09 -8.23 9.07
CA VAL A 98 0.74 -7.97 10.36
C VAL A 98 -0.23 -8.22 11.52
N LEU A 99 -1.46 -7.73 11.42
CA LEU A 99 -2.50 -7.92 12.42
C LEU A 99 -2.81 -9.41 12.63
N SER A 100 -2.93 -10.18 11.54
CA SER A 100 -3.15 -11.63 11.61
C SER A 100 -2.00 -12.35 12.33
N ARG A 101 -0.75 -12.00 12.04
CA ARG A 101 0.43 -12.57 12.71
C ARG A 101 0.46 -12.22 14.20
N VAL A 102 0.08 -10.99 14.58
CA VAL A 102 -0.01 -10.58 15.98
C VAL A 102 -1.10 -11.36 16.70
N GLN A 103 -2.28 -11.47 16.09
CA GLN A 103 -3.40 -12.22 16.67
C GLN A 103 -3.06 -13.70 16.89
N ALA A 104 -2.35 -14.34 15.95
CA ALA A 104 -1.86 -15.70 16.10
C ALA A 104 -0.91 -15.86 17.29
N LYS A 105 -0.01 -14.88 17.53
CA LYS A 105 0.89 -14.87 18.69
C LYS A 105 0.15 -14.76 20.03
N HIS A 106 -1.00 -14.08 20.05
CA HIS A 106 -1.83 -13.91 21.25
C HIS A 106 -2.89 -15.02 21.43
N GLY A 107 -2.73 -16.17 20.78
CA GLY A 107 -3.60 -17.33 21.00
C GLY A 107 -4.93 -17.32 20.23
N GLY A 108 -5.09 -16.41 19.26
CA GLY A 108 -6.18 -16.48 18.28
C GLY A 108 -7.59 -16.13 18.80
N GLY A 109 -7.70 -15.43 19.94
CA GLY A 109 -8.96 -15.05 20.57
C GLY A 109 -9.63 -13.77 20.02
N GLY A 110 -9.33 -13.39 18.78
CA GLY A 110 -9.84 -12.16 18.18
C GLY A 110 -10.12 -12.30 16.69
N TYR A 111 -10.39 -11.19 16.04
CA TYR A 111 -10.57 -11.14 14.59
C TYR A 111 -10.21 -9.78 13.99
N VAL A 112 -9.95 -9.80 12.68
CA VAL A 112 -9.70 -8.65 11.82
C VAL A 112 -10.75 -8.66 10.71
N ILE A 113 -11.47 -7.55 10.53
CA ILE A 113 -12.31 -7.29 9.36
C ILE A 113 -11.54 -6.32 8.48
N ALA A 114 -11.21 -6.75 7.27
CA ALA A 114 -10.50 -5.98 6.26
C ALA A 114 -11.47 -5.54 5.16
N ILE A 115 -11.60 -4.24 4.97
CA ILE A 115 -12.54 -3.63 4.03
C ILE A 115 -11.77 -2.86 2.98
N ASP A 116 -12.07 -3.15 1.72
CA ASP A 116 -11.59 -2.38 0.58
C ASP A 116 -12.60 -2.43 -0.57
N ARG A 117 -12.57 -1.42 -1.44
CA ARG A 117 -13.36 -1.41 -2.68
C ARG A 117 -12.87 -2.42 -3.69
N LYS A 118 -11.60 -2.80 -3.59
CA LYS A 118 -10.99 -3.81 -4.44
C LYS A 118 -10.20 -4.76 -3.57
N VAL A 119 -10.75 -5.94 -3.35
CA VAL A 119 -10.03 -7.01 -2.66
C VAL A 119 -8.96 -7.57 -3.63
N PRO A 120 -7.73 -7.87 -3.16
CA PRO A 120 -6.69 -8.47 -4.00
C PRO A 120 -7.12 -9.85 -4.53
N ASP A 121 -6.65 -10.25 -5.71
CA ASP A 121 -6.96 -11.59 -6.25
C ASP A 121 -6.29 -12.71 -5.43
N ASP A 122 -5.13 -12.42 -4.85
CA ASP A 122 -4.30 -13.32 -4.05
C ASP A 122 -4.50 -13.12 -2.53
N VAL A 123 -5.76 -13.05 -2.09
CA VAL A 123 -6.09 -12.88 -0.68
C VAL A 123 -5.46 -13.99 0.18
N PHE A 124 -4.59 -13.59 1.11
CA PHE A 124 -4.20 -14.51 2.18
C PHE A 124 -5.39 -14.72 3.12
N THR A 125 -5.77 -15.98 3.31
CA THR A 125 -6.84 -16.36 4.23
C THR A 125 -6.23 -16.92 5.51
N SER A 126 -6.59 -16.35 6.65
CA SER A 126 -6.13 -16.79 7.97
C SER A 126 -7.31 -16.91 8.92
N PRO A 127 -7.33 -17.89 9.85
CA PRO A 127 -8.38 -17.98 10.86
C PRO A 127 -8.51 -16.67 11.63
N GLY A 128 -9.70 -16.07 11.58
CA GLY A 128 -9.98 -14.79 12.23
C GLY A 128 -9.73 -13.55 11.36
N VAL A 129 -9.36 -13.69 10.09
CA VAL A 129 -9.36 -12.57 9.13
C VAL A 129 -10.56 -12.72 8.19
N ARG A 130 -11.36 -11.66 8.07
CA ARG A 130 -12.49 -11.55 7.15
C ARG A 130 -12.23 -10.43 6.17
N TRP A 131 -12.22 -10.74 4.88
CA TRP A 131 -12.20 -9.74 3.82
C TRP A 131 -13.63 -9.40 3.39
N VAL A 132 -13.88 -8.12 3.15
CA VAL A 132 -15.16 -7.58 2.69
C VAL A 132 -14.87 -6.60 1.55
N GLU A 133 -15.39 -6.90 0.37
CA GLU A 133 -15.33 -5.99 -0.78
C GLU A 133 -16.49 -5.00 -0.71
N LYS A 134 -16.22 -3.75 -0.33
CA LYS A 134 -17.25 -2.72 -0.12
C LYS A 134 -16.65 -1.32 -0.15
N ASP A 135 -17.43 -0.33 -0.56
CA ASP A 135 -17.05 1.07 -0.38
C ASP A 135 -17.32 1.49 1.07
N ILE A 136 -16.36 2.20 1.67
CA ILE A 136 -16.49 2.73 3.03
C ILE A 136 -17.55 3.83 3.08
N CYS A 137 -17.84 4.45 1.93
CA CYS A 137 -18.84 5.50 1.78
C CYS A 137 -20.26 4.96 1.53
N ASP A 138 -20.48 3.64 1.43
CA ASP A 138 -21.82 3.08 1.25
C ASP A 138 -22.66 3.24 2.52
N ASP A 139 -23.94 3.60 2.39
CA ASP A 139 -24.85 3.82 3.54
C ASP A 139 -25.05 2.56 4.41
N ASP A 140 -24.92 1.37 3.82
CA ASP A 140 -25.08 0.07 4.48
C ASP A 140 -23.78 -0.50 5.06
N ILE A 141 -22.66 0.24 5.00
CA ILE A 141 -21.36 -0.26 5.48
C ILE A 141 -21.40 -0.64 6.96
N MET A 142 -22.12 0.13 7.77
CA MET A 142 -22.18 -0.07 9.22
C MET A 142 -22.93 -1.36 9.58
N SER A 143 -24.06 -1.63 8.91
CA SER A 143 -24.83 -2.86 9.13
C SER A 143 -24.07 -4.09 8.60
N CYS A 144 -23.32 -3.94 7.51
CA CYS A 144 -22.43 -4.96 6.97
C CYS A 144 -21.32 -5.32 7.97
N ILE A 145 -20.63 -4.32 8.53
CA ILE A 145 -19.58 -4.50 9.55
C ILE A 145 -20.13 -5.23 10.77
N GLN A 146 -21.28 -4.79 11.30
CA GLN A 146 -21.91 -5.40 12.47
C GLN A 146 -22.26 -6.86 12.22
N SER A 147 -22.84 -7.17 11.05
CA SER A 147 -23.21 -8.53 10.67
C SER A 147 -21.98 -9.46 10.65
N HIS A 148 -20.89 -9.02 10.03
CA HIS A 148 -19.64 -9.80 9.99
C HIS A 148 -18.98 -9.92 11.38
N ALA A 149 -19.04 -8.86 12.19
CA ALA A 149 -18.54 -8.88 13.56
C ALA A 149 -19.27 -9.94 14.41
N SER A 150 -20.61 -9.93 14.40
CA SER A 150 -21.41 -10.92 15.13
C SER A 150 -21.16 -12.35 14.66
N GLU A 151 -21.00 -12.57 13.35
CA GLU A 151 -20.66 -13.89 12.80
C GLU A 151 -19.29 -14.38 13.31
N LEU A 152 -18.29 -13.51 13.36
CA LEU A 152 -16.94 -13.85 13.83
C LEU A 152 -16.92 -14.09 15.34
N GLU A 153 -17.65 -13.30 16.13
CA GLU A 153 -17.79 -13.49 17.58
C GLU A 153 -18.38 -14.88 17.88
N GLN A 154 -19.48 -15.27 17.22
CA GLN A 154 -20.09 -16.60 17.38
C GLN A 154 -19.12 -17.74 17.00
N ARG A 155 -18.28 -17.55 15.98
CA ARG A 155 -17.28 -18.53 15.57
C ARG A 155 -16.18 -18.71 16.63
N LEU A 156 -15.77 -17.62 17.29
CA LEU A 156 -14.77 -17.66 18.35
C LEU A 156 -15.31 -18.34 19.61
N ASP A 157 -16.54 -18.06 20.01
CA ASP A 157 -17.17 -18.65 21.20
C ASP A 157 -17.28 -20.18 21.09
N ARG A 158 -17.69 -20.68 19.92
CA ARG A 158 -17.74 -22.14 19.63
C ARG A 158 -16.38 -22.81 19.76
N LYS A 159 -15.29 -22.11 19.43
CA LYS A 159 -13.93 -22.65 19.48
C LYS A 159 -13.37 -22.63 20.91
N GLY A 160 -13.81 -21.69 21.75
CA GLY A 160 -13.47 -21.62 23.17
C GLY A 160 -13.96 -22.83 23.97
N GLY A 161 -15.19 -23.30 23.70
CA GLY A 161 -15.80 -24.42 24.44
C GLY A 161 -15.19 -25.81 24.18
N LYS A 162 -14.35 -25.98 23.16
CA LYS A 162 -13.76 -27.30 22.81
C LYS A 162 -12.44 -27.60 23.53
N LYS A 163 -11.91 -26.66 24.34
CA LYS A 163 -10.57 -26.76 24.95
C LYS A 163 -10.52 -27.49 26.31
N GLU A 164 -11.65 -27.91 26.88
CA GLU A 164 -11.71 -28.48 28.25
C GLU A 164 -11.75 -30.03 28.35
N LYS A 165 -11.72 -30.78 27.24
CA LYS A 165 -11.66 -32.26 27.30
C LYS A 165 -10.30 -32.78 26.86
N GLY A 166 -9.36 -32.73 27.81
CA GLY A 166 -8.08 -33.43 27.78
C GLY A 166 -7.63 -33.73 29.20
N GLY A 167 -8.38 -34.60 29.92
CA GLY A 167 -7.82 -35.33 31.07
C GLY A 167 -6.62 -36.14 30.58
N ARG A 168 -5.46 -36.11 31.21
CA ARG A 168 -5.11 -36.55 32.58
C ARG A 168 -5.26 -38.07 32.75
N ASP A 169 -4.41 -38.78 32.03
CA ASP A 169 -3.89 -40.08 32.43
C ASP A 169 -2.46 -39.76 32.92
N GLY A 170 -2.04 -39.95 34.17
CA GLY A 170 -2.45 -40.96 35.13
C GLY A 170 -1.36 -42.03 35.24
N GLU A 171 -0.12 -41.65 35.55
CA GLU A 171 0.92 -42.60 35.98
C GLU A 171 1.48 -42.12 37.32
N GLY A 172 0.92 -42.69 38.38
CA GLY A 172 1.58 -42.81 39.66
C GLY A 172 2.23 -44.18 39.71
N GLU A 173 3.54 -44.21 39.90
CA GLU A 173 4.31 -45.29 40.51
C GLU A 173 5.29 -44.55 41.42
N GLY A 174 5.33 -44.70 42.73
CA GLY A 174 5.19 -45.93 43.51
C GLY A 174 6.51 -46.05 44.27
N GLU A 175 6.49 -45.78 45.57
CA GLU A 175 7.63 -45.91 46.47
C GLU A 175 8.17 -47.34 46.50
N GLY A 176 9.49 -47.47 46.65
CA GLY A 176 10.21 -48.73 46.87
C GLY A 176 11.71 -48.50 46.98
#